data_AF-D4VEX4-F1
#
_entry.id   AF-D4VEX4-F1
#
_cell.length_a   1.000
_cell.length_b   1.000
_cell.length_c   1.000
_cell.angle_alpha   90.00
_cell.angle_beta   90.00
_cell.angle_gamma   90.00
#
_symmetry.space_group_name_H-M   'P 1'
#
loop_
_entity.id
_entity.type
_entity.pdbx_description
1 polymer ?
#
loop_
_entity_poly.entity_id
_entity_poly.type
_entity_poly.pdbx_seq_one_letter_code
_entity_poly.pdbx_strand_id
1 'polypeptide(L)'
;MVNDFQIEVLGTSFNVNTYKKDVIETSLLTGKIKISGGSLPHEYTLTPGEKATYSSVDKALKITKADVHVETGWCNDYLIFDSEPLIDVIEQIERWYGVEIELKYPQIAQDLLSGSFRHENIQNVIHSLSLQYKFKYEIHKDKIIIY
;
A
#
# COMPACT_ATOMS: atom_id res chain seq x y z
N MET A 1 -14.17 -23.82 14.46
CA MET A 1 -14.60 -23.57 13.07
C MET A 1 -13.80 -22.39 12.58
N VAL A 2 -13.08 -22.55 11.47
CA VAL A 2 -12.26 -21.48 10.89
C VAL A 2 -13.24 -20.57 10.14
N ASN A 3 -13.54 -19.38 10.68
CA ASN A 3 -14.39 -18.40 10.02
C ASN A 3 -13.51 -17.55 9.11
N ASP A 4 -13.06 -18.14 8.00
CA ASP A 4 -12.21 -17.44 7.03
C ASP A 4 -12.98 -16.25 6.43
N PHE A 5 -12.31 -15.11 6.32
CA PHE A 5 -12.82 -13.95 5.60
C PHE A 5 -12.70 -14.23 4.10
N GLN A 6 -13.80 -14.14 3.36
CA GLN A 6 -13.87 -14.51 1.95
C GLN A 6 -14.24 -13.32 1.07
N ILE A 7 -13.55 -13.20 -0.07
CA ILE A 7 -13.78 -12.21 -1.11
C ILE A 7 -14.05 -12.98 -2.42
N GLU A 8 -15.24 -12.80 -2.99
CA GLU A 8 -15.62 -13.40 -4.28
C GLU A 8 -15.75 -12.33 -5.37
N VAL A 9 -15.20 -12.62 -6.56
CA VAL A 9 -15.19 -11.73 -7.73
C VAL A 9 -15.43 -12.51 -9.02
N LEU A 10 -16.11 -11.90 -10.00
CA LEU A 10 -16.43 -12.52 -11.30
C LEU A 10 -15.89 -11.74 -12.51
N GLY A 11 -15.18 -10.63 -12.29
CA GLY A 11 -14.67 -9.73 -13.32
C GLY A 11 -14.53 -8.32 -12.77
N THR A 12 -13.52 -8.12 -11.91
CA THR A 12 -13.48 -7.01 -10.97
C THR A 12 -12.06 -6.46 -10.87
N SER A 13 -11.89 -5.14 -10.96
CA SER A 13 -10.65 -4.46 -10.54
C SER A 13 -10.83 -3.93 -9.13
N PHE A 14 -9.93 -4.28 -8.21
CA PHE A 14 -10.04 -3.95 -6.80
C PHE A 14 -8.68 -3.89 -6.11
N ASN A 15 -8.64 -3.18 -4.99
CA ASN A 15 -7.51 -3.09 -4.08
C ASN A 15 -7.76 -3.96 -2.84
N VAL A 16 -6.72 -4.61 -2.32
CA VAL A 16 -6.73 -5.21 -0.98
C VAL A 16 -5.49 -4.76 -0.23
N ASN A 17 -5.69 -4.20 0.96
CA ASN A 17 -4.63 -3.68 1.81
C ASN A 17 -4.74 -4.28 3.22
N THR A 18 -3.63 -4.82 3.73
CA THR A 18 -3.54 -5.41 5.08
C THR A 18 -2.38 -4.82 5.89
N TYR A 19 -1.98 -3.57 5.62
CA TYR A 19 -0.85 -2.91 6.30
C TYR A 19 -1.07 -2.80 7.81
N LYS A 20 -2.32 -2.61 8.25
CA LYS A 20 -2.66 -2.65 9.67
C LYS A 20 -2.93 -4.08 10.09
N LYS A 21 -2.20 -4.53 11.12
CA LYS A 21 -2.43 -5.83 11.75
C LYS A 21 -3.91 -5.95 12.14
N ASP A 22 -4.50 -7.11 11.87
CA ASP A 22 -5.91 -7.43 12.17
C ASP A 22 -6.97 -6.62 11.39
N VAL A 23 -6.56 -5.84 10.39
CA VAL A 23 -7.45 -5.06 9.53
C VAL A 23 -7.25 -5.45 8.06
N ILE A 24 -8.36 -5.67 7.36
CA ILE A 24 -8.39 -5.91 5.91
C ILE A 24 -9.19 -4.79 5.27
N GLU A 25 -8.55 -4.04 4.39
CA GLU A 25 -9.19 -3.00 3.59
C GLU A 25 -9.36 -3.51 2.16
N THR A 26 -10.53 -3.30 1.56
CA THR A 26 -10.83 -3.73 0.20
C THR A 26 -11.59 -2.63 -0.53
N SER A 27 -11.06 -2.14 -1.64
CA SER A 27 -11.65 -1.03 -2.41
C SER A 27 -11.98 -1.46 -3.82
N LEU A 28 -13.19 -1.15 -4.27
CA LEU A 28 -13.68 -1.61 -5.57
C LEU A 28 -13.57 -0.51 -6.64
N LEU A 29 -12.85 -0.80 -7.73
CA LEU A 29 -12.66 0.10 -8.87
C LEU A 29 -13.65 -0.17 -9.99
N THR A 30 -13.79 -1.44 -10.43
CA THR A 30 -14.74 -1.86 -11.47
C THR A 30 -15.28 -3.25 -11.16
N GLY A 31 -16.49 -3.58 -11.63
CA GLY A 31 -17.11 -4.88 -11.38
C GLY A 31 -17.89 -4.92 -10.07
N LYS A 32 -17.82 -6.04 -9.35
CA LYS A 32 -18.55 -6.28 -8.10
C LYS A 32 -17.75 -7.21 -7.18
N ILE A 33 -17.77 -6.93 -5.88
CA ILE A 33 -17.17 -7.80 -4.86
C ILE A 33 -18.28 -8.25 -3.92
N LYS A 34 -18.28 -9.54 -3.58
CA LYS A 34 -19.03 -10.06 -2.44
C LYS A 34 -18.06 -10.41 -1.31
N ILE A 35 -18.36 -9.97 -0.10
CA ILE A 35 -17.59 -10.23 1.12
C ILE A 35 -18.45 -11.03 2.10
N SER A 36 -17.90 -12.11 2.65
CA SER A 36 -18.57 -12.97 3.63
C SER A 36 -17.55 -13.58 4.60
N GLY A 37 -18.04 -14.33 5.59
CA GLY A 37 -17.18 -15.00 6.58
C GLY A 37 -16.66 -14.05 7.67
N GLY A 38 -15.56 -14.40 8.35
CA GLY A 38 -15.00 -13.53 9.39
C GLY A 38 -15.92 -13.25 10.60
N SER A 39 -16.91 -14.11 10.86
CA SER A 39 -18.00 -13.90 11.85
C SER A 39 -18.94 -12.73 11.53
N LEU A 40 -18.96 -12.26 10.28
CA LEU A 40 -19.92 -11.26 9.83
C LEU A 40 -21.35 -11.84 9.86
N PRO A 41 -22.36 -11.03 10.22
CA PRO A 41 -23.73 -11.51 10.38
C PRO A 41 -24.42 -11.83 9.06
N HIS A 42 -23.99 -11.19 7.96
CA HIS A 42 -24.54 -11.36 6.62
C HIS A 42 -23.44 -11.12 5.57
N GLU A 43 -23.77 -11.41 4.31
CA GLU A 43 -22.93 -11.06 3.17
C GLU A 43 -23.01 -9.56 2.87
N TYR A 44 -21.89 -8.97 2.46
CA TYR A 44 -21.79 -7.59 2.01
C TYR A 44 -21.44 -7.56 0.53
N THR A 45 -22.00 -6.60 -0.20
CA THR A 45 -21.65 -6.36 -1.61
C THR A 45 -21.06 -4.97 -1.73
N LEU A 46 -19.89 -4.85 -2.35
CA LEU A 46 -19.33 -3.56 -2.72
C LEU A 46 -19.71 -3.24 -4.16
N THR A 47 -19.95 -1.96 -4.40
CA THR A 47 -20.08 -1.34 -5.71
C THR A 47 -18.88 -0.42 -6.01
N PRO A 48 -18.59 -0.13 -7.29
CA PRO A 48 -17.48 0.74 -7.67
C PRO A 48 -17.48 2.09 -6.91
N GLY A 49 -16.31 2.47 -6.37
CA GLY A 49 -16.17 3.67 -5.54
C GLY A 49 -16.45 3.44 -4.05
N GLU A 50 -16.60 2.19 -3.60
CA GLU A 50 -16.72 1.82 -2.19
C GLU A 50 -15.49 1.10 -1.67
N LYS A 51 -15.20 1.33 -0.39
CA LYS A 51 -14.14 0.69 0.40
C LYS A 51 -14.78 -0.01 1.59
N ALA A 52 -14.44 -1.28 1.79
CA ALA A 52 -14.73 -2.02 3.00
C ALA A 52 -13.49 -2.09 3.89
N THR A 53 -13.67 -1.82 5.17
CA THR A 53 -12.66 -2.05 6.21
C THR A 53 -13.21 -3.07 7.17
N TYR A 54 -12.60 -4.25 7.20
CA TYR A 54 -12.90 -5.34 8.13
C TYR A 54 -11.87 -5.37 9.26
N SER A 55 -12.35 -5.42 10.50
CA SER A 55 -11.53 -5.62 11.71
C SER A 55 -11.80 -7.02 12.26
N SER A 56 -10.77 -7.86 12.35
CA SER A 56 -10.91 -9.21 12.92
C SER A 56 -11.07 -9.17 14.45
N VAL A 57 -10.62 -8.09 15.10
CA VAL A 57 -10.79 -7.82 16.54
C VAL A 57 -12.25 -7.48 16.83
N ASP A 58 -12.81 -6.51 16.11
CA ASP A 58 -14.18 -6.03 16.33
C ASP A 58 -15.23 -6.92 15.67
N LYS A 59 -14.79 -7.82 14.77
CA LYS A 59 -15.64 -8.67 13.91
C LYS A 59 -16.67 -7.85 13.15
N ALA A 60 -16.27 -6.66 12.75
CA ALA A 60 -17.12 -5.67 12.13
C ALA A 60 -16.54 -5.25 10.77
N LEU A 61 -17.45 -4.98 9.84
CA LEU A 61 -17.12 -4.44 8.53
C LEU A 61 -17.80 -3.08 8.38
N LYS A 62 -17.02 -2.08 7.98
CA LYS A 62 -17.50 -0.74 7.66
C LYS A 62 -17.32 -0.48 6.17
N ILE A 63 -18.38 -0.01 5.50
CA ILE A 63 -18.30 0.45 4.12
C ILE A 63 -18.29 1.98 4.11
N THR A 64 -17.34 2.56 3.41
CA THR A 64 -17.23 4.00 3.17
C THR A 64 -17.06 4.26 1.67
N LYS A 65 -17.27 5.50 1.24
CA LYS A 65 -16.80 5.91 -0.10
C LYS A 65 -15.28 5.74 -0.15
N ALA A 66 -14.81 5.04 -1.18
CA ALA A 66 -13.41 4.99 -1.52
C ALA A 66 -13.01 6.39 -2.01
N ASP A 67 -11.94 6.94 -1.44
CA ASP A 67 -11.28 8.06 -2.08
C ASP A 67 -10.56 7.52 -3.30
N VAL A 68 -11.11 7.81 -4.49
CA VAL A 68 -10.58 7.32 -5.75
C VAL A 68 -9.12 7.76 -5.95
N HIS A 69 -8.69 8.90 -5.41
CA HIS A 69 -7.30 9.33 -5.52
C HIS A 69 -6.34 8.50 -4.66
N VAL A 70 -6.75 8.12 -3.45
CA VAL A 70 -5.95 7.26 -2.56
C VAL A 70 -5.96 5.81 -3.05
N GLU A 71 -7.11 5.32 -3.49
CA GLU A 71 -7.31 3.91 -3.88
C GLU A 71 -6.88 3.62 -5.33
N THR A 72 -6.60 4.64 -6.15
CA THR A 72 -5.99 4.46 -7.48
C THR A 72 -4.55 4.93 -7.56
N GLY A 73 -3.98 5.54 -6.51
CA GLY A 73 -2.56 5.95 -6.51
C GLY A 73 -1.65 4.79 -6.89
N TRP A 74 -1.91 3.61 -6.29
CA TRP A 74 -1.19 2.36 -6.57
C TRP A 74 -1.58 1.67 -7.91
N CYS A 75 -2.72 2.03 -8.52
CA CYS A 75 -3.14 1.53 -9.85
C CYS A 75 -2.80 2.48 -11.01
N ASN A 76 -2.39 3.71 -10.73
CA ASN A 76 -2.11 4.77 -11.72
C ASN A 76 -0.62 5.10 -11.85
N ASP A 77 0.28 4.18 -11.48
CA ASP A 77 1.74 4.38 -11.58
C ASP A 77 2.27 5.54 -10.71
N TYR A 78 1.65 5.78 -9.54
CA TYR A 78 2.12 6.77 -8.56
C TYR A 78 2.53 6.12 -7.23
N LEU A 79 3.76 6.35 -6.80
CA LEU A 79 4.13 6.26 -5.39
C LEU A 79 3.83 7.62 -4.77
N ILE A 80 2.98 7.65 -3.75
CA ILE A 80 2.60 8.90 -3.05
C ILE A 80 2.91 8.70 -1.58
N PHE A 81 3.59 9.69 -1.00
CA PHE A 81 3.94 9.73 0.41
C PHE A 81 3.38 11.01 1.03
N ASP A 82 2.73 10.91 2.17
CA ASP A 82 2.17 12.07 2.88
C ASP A 82 2.70 12.15 4.31
N SER A 83 3.79 12.90 4.49
CA SER A 83 4.44 13.15 5.78
C SER A 83 4.79 11.84 6.50
N GLU A 84 5.38 10.91 5.76
CA GLU A 84 5.71 9.57 6.23
C GLU A 84 7.19 9.46 6.59
N PRO A 85 7.56 8.73 7.66
CA PRO A 85 8.95 8.44 7.98
C PRO A 85 9.67 7.79 6.80
N LEU A 86 10.90 8.23 6.51
CA LEU A 86 11.67 7.71 5.38
C LEU A 86 11.88 6.19 5.43
N ILE A 87 11.94 5.58 6.62
CA ILE A 87 12.00 4.13 6.74
C ILE A 87 10.77 3.44 6.15
N ASP A 88 9.57 3.97 6.40
CA ASP A 88 8.30 3.43 5.89
C ASP A 88 8.18 3.67 4.37
N VAL A 89 8.71 4.80 3.90
CA VAL A 89 8.84 5.11 2.46
C VAL A 89 9.75 4.11 1.77
N ILE A 90 10.91 3.80 2.35
CA ILE A 90 11.87 2.84 1.81
C ILE A 90 11.22 1.46 1.68
N GLU A 91 10.53 0.99 2.71
CA GLU A 91 9.83 -0.29 2.66
C GLU A 91 8.74 -0.34 1.57
N GLN A 92 8.05 0.79 1.33
CA GLN A 92 7.08 0.89 0.24
C GLN A 92 7.76 0.80 -1.13
N ILE A 93 8.91 1.46 -1.30
CA ILE A 93 9.72 1.40 -2.52
C ILE A 93 10.23 -0.03 -2.76
N GLU A 94 10.74 -0.71 -1.72
CA GLU A 94 11.17 -2.12 -1.80
C GLU A 94 10.06 -3.02 -2.37
N ARG A 95 8.85 -2.92 -1.80
CA ARG A 95 7.69 -3.71 -2.24
C ARG A 95 7.25 -3.37 -3.65
N TRP A 96 7.28 -2.08 -4.01
CA TRP A 96 6.83 -1.61 -5.33
C TRP A 96 7.73 -2.08 -6.46
N TYR A 97 9.05 -2.02 -6.25
CA TYR A 97 10.03 -2.37 -7.28
C TYR A 97 10.59 -3.79 -7.14
N GLY A 98 10.24 -4.51 -6.07
CA GLY A 98 10.74 -5.86 -5.81
C GLY A 98 12.24 -5.91 -5.49
N VAL A 99 12.75 -4.90 -4.77
CA VAL A 99 14.17 -4.76 -4.41
C VAL A 99 14.35 -4.79 -2.89
N GLU A 100 15.58 -5.06 -2.44
CA GLU A 100 16.02 -4.92 -1.04
C GLU A 100 16.81 -3.60 -0.91
N ILE A 101 16.49 -2.76 0.07
CA ILE A 101 17.16 -1.49 0.36
C ILE A 101 17.74 -1.55 1.77
N GLU A 102 19.07 -1.56 1.86
CA GLU A 102 19.80 -1.51 3.13
C GLU A 102 20.18 -0.07 3.48
N LEU A 103 19.49 0.52 4.46
CA LEU A 103 19.80 1.85 4.98
C LEU A 103 20.92 1.79 6.04
N LYS A 104 22.16 2.10 5.66
CA LYS A 104 23.31 2.24 6.59
C LYS A 104 23.46 3.64 7.18
N TYR A 105 22.54 4.53 6.86
CA TYR A 105 22.54 5.92 7.27
C TYR A 105 21.30 6.21 8.15
N PRO A 106 21.26 5.74 9.40
CA PRO A 106 20.04 5.71 10.21
C PRO A 106 19.53 7.10 10.62
N GLN A 107 20.36 8.14 10.53
CA GLN A 107 20.02 9.51 10.91
C GLN A 107 18.87 10.13 10.11
N ILE A 108 18.59 9.65 8.89
CA ILE A 108 17.48 10.12 8.06
C ILE A 108 16.23 9.25 8.17
N ALA A 109 16.28 8.14 8.92
CA ALA A 109 15.21 7.13 8.92
C ALA A 109 13.85 7.66 9.41
N GLN A 110 13.87 8.67 10.29
CA GLN A 110 12.67 9.29 10.87
C GLN A 110 12.29 10.63 10.21
N ASP A 111 13.03 11.05 9.18
CA ASP A 111 12.69 12.26 8.45
C ASP A 111 11.37 12.05 7.70
N LEU A 112 10.48 13.04 7.80
CA LEU A 112 9.17 12.98 7.16
C LEU A 112 9.30 13.38 5.68
N LEU A 113 8.81 12.52 4.80
CA LEU A 113 8.76 12.76 3.37
C LEU A 113 7.30 12.94 2.93
N SER A 114 7.05 14.05 2.24
CA SER A 114 5.86 14.23 1.42
C SER A 114 6.30 14.35 -0.03
N GLY A 115 5.66 13.62 -0.93
CA GLY A 115 6.04 13.65 -2.33
C GLY A 115 5.30 12.61 -3.16
N SER A 116 5.52 12.66 -4.46
CA SER A 116 5.05 11.59 -5.33
C SER A 116 6.03 11.33 -6.47
N PHE A 117 6.14 10.07 -6.87
CA PHE A 117 6.85 9.63 -8.06
C PHE A 117 5.84 9.06 -9.05
N ARG A 118 5.90 9.53 -10.30
CA ARG A 118 5.00 9.10 -11.37
C ARG A 118 5.80 8.40 -12.46
N HIS A 119 5.51 7.13 -12.72
CA HIS A 119 6.21 6.33 -13.76
C HIS A 119 7.75 6.36 -13.66
N GLU A 120 8.30 6.59 -12.47
CA GLU A 120 9.75 6.65 -12.31
C GLU A 120 10.34 5.25 -12.17
N ASN A 121 11.52 5.04 -12.72
CA ASN A 121 12.28 3.83 -12.43
C ASN A 121 12.92 3.94 -11.04
N ILE A 122 13.24 2.80 -10.43
CA ILE A 122 13.86 2.77 -9.10
C ILE A 122 15.15 3.60 -9.02
N GLN A 123 15.91 3.66 -10.11
CA GLN A 123 17.17 4.42 -10.18
C GLN A 123 16.93 5.92 -10.00
N ASN A 124 15.90 6.47 -10.65
CA ASN A 124 15.52 7.87 -10.54
C ASN A 124 14.93 8.18 -9.16
N VAL A 125 14.09 7.29 -8.62
CA VAL A 125 13.55 7.45 -7.26
C VAL A 125 14.67 7.57 -6.22
N ILE A 126 15.61 6.61 -6.21
CA ILE A 126 16.75 6.62 -5.30
C ILE A 126 17.68 7.81 -5.56
N HIS A 127 17.87 8.19 -6.83
CA HIS A 127 18.65 9.37 -7.17
C HIS A 127 18.03 10.66 -6.62
N SER A 128 16.73 10.87 -6.80
CA SER A 128 16.01 12.02 -6.23
C SER A 128 16.12 12.08 -4.71
N LEU A 129 15.93 10.93 -4.03
CA LEU A 129 16.12 10.84 -2.59
C LEU A 129 17.56 11.16 -2.19
N SER A 130 18.56 10.71 -2.97
CA SER A 130 19.97 11.01 -2.72
C SER A 130 20.28 12.51 -2.83
N LEU A 131 19.63 13.23 -3.75
CA LEU A 131 19.81 14.68 -3.89
C LEU A 131 19.20 15.45 -2.71
N GLN A 132 18.03 15.01 -2.25
CA GLN A 132 17.31 15.63 -1.14
C GLN A 132 18.04 15.41 0.20
N TYR A 133 18.37 14.15 0.52
CA TYR A 133 18.97 13.76 1.79
C TYR A 133 20.50 13.76 1.78
N LYS A 134 21.11 14.01 0.61
CA LYS A 134 22.57 14.08 0.39
C LYS A 134 23.31 12.81 0.79
N PHE A 135 22.66 11.65 0.67
CA PHE A 135 23.30 10.34 0.88
C PHE A 135 23.97 9.84 -0.39
N LYS A 136 24.82 8.82 -0.24
CA LYS A 136 25.36 8.06 -1.36
C LYS A 136 24.69 6.69 -1.42
N TYR A 137 24.73 6.06 -2.59
CA TYR A 137 24.13 4.75 -2.78
C TYR A 137 24.86 3.90 -3.82
N GLU A 138 24.72 2.59 -3.69
CA GLU A 138 25.16 1.59 -4.66
C GLU A 138 23.99 0.68 -5.03
N ILE A 139 23.92 0.28 -6.30
CA ILE A 139 22.89 -0.64 -6.82
C ILE A 139 23.58 -1.92 -7.29
N HIS A 140 23.18 -3.05 -6.72
CA HIS A 140 23.68 -4.39 -6.98
C HIS A 140 22.51 -5.31 -7.36
N LYS A 141 22.14 -5.35 -8.64
CA LYS A 141 20.95 -6.08 -9.15
C LYS A 141 19.68 -5.66 -8.40
N ASP A 142 19.20 -6.52 -7.50
CA ASP A 142 17.96 -6.35 -6.75
C ASP A 142 18.21 -5.78 -5.35
N LYS A 143 19.46 -5.42 -5.02
CA LYS A 143 19.84 -4.83 -3.73
C LYS A 143 20.41 -3.42 -3.89
N ILE A 144 19.95 -2.49 -3.06
CA ILE A 144 20.40 -1.10 -3.01
C ILE A 144 20.96 -0.84 -1.61
N ILE A 145 22.13 -0.23 -1.52
CA ILE A 145 22.76 0.10 -0.24
C ILE A 145 22.89 1.62 -0.16
N ILE A 146 22.31 2.22 0.88
CA ILE A 146 22.34 3.67 1.14
C ILE A 146 23.31 3.94 2.30
N TYR A 147 24.25 4.87 2.14
CA TYR A 147 25.29 5.20 3.11
C TYR A 147 25.64 6.69 3.18
#